data_AF-A0AAV1BT87-F1
#
_entry.id   AF-A0AAV1BT87-F1
#
_cell.length_a   1.000
_cell.length_b   1.000
_cell.length_c   1.000
_cell.angle_alpha   90.00
_cell.angle_beta   90.00
_cell.angle_gamma   90.00
#
_symmetry.space_group_name_H-M   'P 1'
#
loop_
_entity.id
_entity.type
_entity.pdbx_description
1 polymer ?
#
loop_
_entity_poly.entity_id
_entity_poly.type
_entity_poly.pdbx_seq_one_letter_code
_entity_poly.pdbx_strand_id
1 'polypeptide(L)'
;MEVGDFAIYDTRRPYRLHFDCAFRQTVVQIPRKSLQQRLCNLEYLTALSMSRDNPLNGLVFDFFTGLAALENRVGETQQVRITEQELDLLTMALSERVKGQAQGSKRSALLLRIKDHIQSNLTDTTLNLPCVSARFGISTCYLNSLFHDEETSFGRYLLSSRLQHCANDLREPLLVNRQISEIAWRWGFSDVAYFSRVFRQRYGLPAREYRIVVSR
;
A
#
# COMPACT_ATOMS: atom_id res chain seq x y z
N MET A 1 3.33 8.08 -19.85
CA MET A 1 4.70 7.61 -20.17
C MET A 1 5.22 8.48 -21.28
N GLU A 2 6.45 8.93 -21.17
CA GLU A 2 7.11 9.76 -22.18
C GLU A 2 7.95 8.90 -23.15
N VAL A 3 8.48 9.52 -24.20
CA VAL A 3 9.35 8.84 -25.15
C VAL A 3 10.62 8.39 -24.42
N GLY A 4 10.91 7.09 -24.48
CA GLY A 4 12.06 6.52 -23.77
C GLY A 4 11.71 5.84 -22.46
N ASP A 5 10.49 6.00 -21.96
CA ASP A 5 10.02 5.24 -20.81
C ASP A 5 9.71 3.80 -21.21
N PHE A 6 9.85 2.89 -20.26
CA PHE A 6 9.37 1.52 -20.39
C PHE A 6 8.63 1.07 -19.14
N ALA A 7 7.82 0.03 -19.27
CA ALA A 7 7.06 -0.55 -18.17
C ALA A 7 7.08 -2.07 -18.27
N ILE A 8 6.99 -2.73 -17.12
CA ILE A 8 6.87 -4.18 -17.05
C ILE A 8 5.45 -4.52 -16.62
N TYR A 9 4.88 -5.55 -17.25
CA TYR A 9 3.60 -6.10 -16.88
C TYR A 9 3.63 -7.63 -16.98
N ASP A 10 2.86 -8.30 -16.12
CA ASP A 10 2.74 -9.76 -16.13
C ASP A 10 1.55 -10.17 -17.01
N THR A 11 1.84 -10.73 -18.18
CA THR A 11 0.82 -11.16 -19.15
C THR A 11 -0.06 -12.30 -18.66
N ARG A 12 0.29 -12.95 -17.53
CA ARG A 12 -0.52 -14.02 -16.92
C ARG A 12 -1.62 -13.48 -16.00
N ARG A 13 -1.65 -12.18 -15.75
CA ARG A 13 -2.68 -11.51 -14.95
C ARG A 13 -3.58 -10.71 -15.90
N PRO A 14 -4.89 -10.55 -15.59
CA PRO A 14 -5.73 -9.64 -16.34
C PRO A 14 -5.12 -8.23 -16.35
N TYR A 15 -4.97 -7.61 -17.53
CA TYR A 15 -4.43 -6.26 -17.69
C TYR A 15 -5.23 -5.46 -18.72
N ARG A 16 -5.17 -4.13 -18.60
CA ARG A 16 -5.69 -3.19 -19.61
C ARG A 16 -4.59 -2.20 -19.95
N LEU A 17 -4.38 -1.97 -21.23
CA LEU A 17 -3.48 -0.94 -21.74
C LEU A 17 -4.33 0.18 -22.34
N HIS A 18 -4.13 1.40 -21.85
CA HIS A 18 -4.80 2.59 -22.35
C HIS A 18 -3.76 3.46 -23.06
N PHE A 19 -4.10 3.91 -24.26
CA PHE A 19 -3.22 4.70 -25.11
C PHE A 19 -3.98 5.95 -25.57
N ASP A 20 -3.50 7.12 -25.17
CA ASP A 20 -4.20 8.39 -25.39
C ASP A 20 -3.87 9.03 -26.75
N CYS A 21 -2.84 8.54 -27.44
CA CYS A 21 -2.39 9.03 -28.74
C CYS A 21 -1.73 7.91 -29.57
N ALA A 22 -1.43 8.21 -30.84
CA ALA A 22 -0.65 7.30 -31.68
C ALA A 22 0.81 7.28 -31.22
N PHE A 23 1.39 6.09 -31.09
CA PHE A 23 2.76 5.89 -30.63
C PHE A 23 3.37 4.62 -31.23
N ARG A 24 4.69 4.49 -31.13
CA ARG A 24 5.45 3.27 -31.47
C ARG A 24 6.05 2.70 -30.20
N GLN A 25 5.96 1.38 -30.04
CA GLN A 25 6.56 0.68 -28.91
C GLN A 25 7.30 -0.57 -29.36
N THR A 26 8.33 -0.92 -28.60
CA THR A 26 9.01 -2.21 -28.69
C THR A 26 8.50 -3.08 -27.55
N VAL A 27 7.93 -4.24 -27.88
CA VAL A 27 7.45 -5.19 -26.88
C VAL A 27 8.47 -6.32 -26.76
N VAL A 28 9.04 -6.46 -25.57
CA VAL A 28 10.00 -7.52 -25.27
C VAL A 28 9.34 -8.52 -24.35
N GLN A 29 9.27 -9.78 -24.78
CA GLN A 29 8.73 -10.86 -23.99
C GLN A 29 9.86 -11.62 -23.30
N ILE A 30 9.83 -11.65 -21.97
CA ILE A 30 10.85 -12.30 -21.17
C ILE A 30 10.21 -13.47 -20.42
N PRO A 31 10.72 -14.70 -20.56
CA PRO A 31 10.27 -15.82 -19.75
C PRO A 31 10.42 -15.50 -18.26
N ARG A 32 9.33 -15.59 -17.49
CA ARG A 32 9.34 -15.25 -16.07
C ARG A 32 10.43 -16.00 -15.28
N LYS A 33 10.68 -17.28 -15.62
CA LYS A 33 11.70 -18.09 -14.95
C LYS A 33 13.09 -17.45 -15.03
N SER A 34 13.43 -16.81 -16.16
CA SER A 34 14.71 -16.12 -16.35
C SER A 34 14.87 -14.91 -15.43
N LEU A 35 13.78 -14.16 -15.19
CA LEU A 35 13.79 -13.05 -14.23
C LEU A 35 13.76 -13.54 -12.77
N GLN A 36 13.06 -14.63 -12.47
CA GLN A 36 12.95 -15.17 -11.11
C GLN A 36 14.27 -15.72 -10.57
N GLN A 37 15.18 -16.16 -11.46
CA GLN A 37 16.54 -16.55 -11.08
C GLN A 37 17.38 -15.37 -10.59
N ARG A 38 16.99 -14.14 -10.94
CA ARG A 38 17.78 -12.92 -10.77
C ARG A 38 17.15 -11.95 -9.76
N LEU A 39 15.83 -11.92 -9.67
CA LEU A 39 15.06 -11.00 -8.82
C LEU A 39 14.01 -11.74 -7.99
N CYS A 40 13.93 -11.40 -6.71
CA CYS A 40 12.81 -11.78 -5.84
C CYS A 40 11.66 -10.78 -5.94
N ASN A 41 10.44 -11.23 -5.62
CA ASN A 41 9.24 -10.40 -5.53
C ASN A 41 8.85 -9.61 -6.80
N LEU A 42 9.00 -10.23 -7.98
CA LEU A 42 8.62 -9.66 -9.29
C LEU A 42 7.18 -9.15 -9.37
N GLU A 43 6.28 -9.63 -8.52
CA GLU A 43 4.89 -9.16 -8.46
C GLU A 43 4.72 -7.69 -8.06
N TYR A 44 5.73 -7.07 -7.43
CA TYR A 44 5.72 -5.65 -7.09
C TYR A 44 6.36 -4.75 -8.16
N LEU A 45 6.84 -5.34 -9.28
CA LEU A 45 7.51 -4.61 -10.36
C LEU A 45 6.61 -4.39 -11.59
N THR A 46 5.34 -4.78 -11.50
CA THR A 46 4.38 -4.66 -12.61
C THR A 46 3.59 -3.35 -12.53
N ALA A 47 3.15 -2.83 -13.68
CA ALA A 47 2.36 -1.59 -13.79
C ALA A 47 3.08 -0.32 -13.26
N LEU A 48 4.42 -0.34 -13.27
CA LEU A 48 5.25 0.80 -12.92
C LEU A 48 5.93 1.37 -14.17
N SER A 49 5.91 2.69 -14.31
CA SER A 49 6.71 3.38 -15.32
C SER A 49 8.17 3.51 -14.87
N MET A 50 9.08 3.22 -15.78
CA MET A 50 10.52 3.44 -15.63
C MET A 50 10.93 4.62 -16.51
N SER A 51 11.00 5.79 -15.87
CA SER A 51 11.41 7.05 -16.50
C SER A 51 12.90 7.05 -16.84
N ARG A 52 13.26 7.70 -17.95
CA ARG A 52 14.65 8.02 -18.33
C ARG A 52 15.38 8.96 -17.35
N ASP A 53 14.69 9.58 -16.40
CA ASP A 53 15.33 10.35 -15.33
C ASP A 53 16.36 9.53 -14.56
N ASN A 54 16.17 8.21 -14.50
CA ASN A 54 17.20 7.30 -14.03
C ASN A 54 18.09 6.88 -15.22
N PRO A 55 19.41 7.13 -15.18
CA PRO A 55 20.32 6.83 -16.29
C PRO A 55 20.37 5.33 -16.62
N LEU A 56 20.15 4.43 -15.65
CA LEU A 56 20.08 2.99 -15.90
C LEU A 56 18.83 2.61 -16.71
N ASN A 57 17.71 3.29 -16.48
CA ASN A 57 16.49 3.07 -17.27
C ASN A 57 16.69 3.54 -18.72
N GLY A 58 17.37 4.67 -18.93
CA GLY A 58 17.75 5.11 -20.26
C GLY A 58 18.64 4.10 -20.99
N LEU A 59 19.64 3.56 -20.29
CA LEU A 59 20.54 2.54 -20.85
C LEU A 59 19.78 1.25 -21.21
N VAL A 60 18.86 0.80 -20.37
CA VAL A 60 17.96 -0.33 -20.68
C VAL A 60 17.18 -0.03 -21.95
N PHE A 61 16.48 1.10 -22.03
CA PHE A 61 15.68 1.46 -23.19
C PHE A 61 16.52 1.47 -24.48
N ASP A 62 17.69 2.12 -24.45
CA ASP A 62 18.56 2.26 -25.62
C ASP A 62 19.11 0.89 -26.06
N PHE A 63 19.46 0.03 -25.11
CA PHE A 63 19.91 -1.33 -25.39
C PHE A 63 18.82 -2.17 -26.06
N PHE A 64 17.62 -2.27 -25.45
CA PHE A 64 16.51 -3.05 -26.01
C PHE A 64 16.01 -2.50 -27.35
N THR A 65 16.03 -1.18 -27.54
CA THR A 65 15.66 -0.57 -28.83
C THR A 65 16.69 -0.87 -29.91
N GLY A 66 17.98 -0.79 -29.58
CA GLY A 66 19.07 -1.17 -30.48
C GLY A 66 19.00 -2.65 -30.88
N LEU A 67 18.64 -3.52 -29.95
CA LEU A 67 18.49 -4.95 -30.19
C LEU A 67 17.31 -5.29 -31.10
N ALA A 68 16.18 -4.64 -30.89
CA ALA A 68 15.03 -4.78 -31.78
C ALA A 68 15.36 -4.37 -33.22
N ALA A 69 16.31 -3.44 -33.42
CA ALA A 69 16.77 -3.01 -34.74
C ALA A 69 17.80 -3.96 -35.39
N LEU A 70 18.35 -4.92 -34.66
CA LEU A 70 19.39 -5.86 -35.15
C LEU A 70 18.81 -7.09 -35.88
N GLU A 71 17.50 -7.17 -36.10
CA GLU A 71 16.74 -8.21 -36.83
C GLU A 71 17.59 -9.28 -37.55
N ASN A 72 17.79 -10.44 -36.92
CA ASN A 72 18.41 -11.65 -37.50
C ASN A 72 19.84 -11.51 -38.09
N ARG A 73 20.56 -10.42 -37.77
CA ARG A 73 21.94 -10.19 -38.26
C ARG A 73 23.04 -10.78 -37.37
N VAL A 74 22.66 -11.58 -36.38
CA VAL A 74 23.54 -12.05 -35.31
C VAL A 74 23.50 -13.57 -35.23
N GLY A 75 24.66 -14.21 -35.17
CA GLY A 75 24.75 -15.68 -35.11
C GLY A 75 24.23 -16.25 -33.78
N GLU A 76 23.79 -17.51 -33.77
CA GLU A 76 23.14 -18.15 -32.61
C GLU A 76 23.94 -18.05 -31.30
N THR A 77 25.27 -18.22 -31.35
CA THR A 77 26.13 -18.12 -30.17
C THR A 77 26.20 -16.70 -29.59
N GLN A 78 26.07 -15.69 -30.45
CA GLN A 78 26.07 -14.28 -30.04
C GLN A 78 24.70 -13.91 -29.46
N GLN A 79 23.61 -14.46 -29.99
CA GLN A 79 22.25 -14.25 -29.45
C GLN A 79 22.14 -14.67 -27.98
N VAL A 80 22.64 -15.85 -27.62
CA VAL A 80 22.61 -16.32 -26.22
C VAL A 80 23.34 -15.36 -25.28
N ARG A 81 24.53 -14.87 -25.67
CA ARG A 81 25.31 -13.94 -24.86
C ARG A 81 24.62 -12.58 -24.71
N ILE A 82 24.01 -12.11 -25.79
CA ILE A 82 23.26 -10.86 -25.81
C ILE A 82 22.05 -10.97 -24.88
N THR A 83 21.28 -12.06 -24.95
CA THR A 83 20.12 -12.28 -24.07
C THR A 83 20.52 -12.31 -22.59
N GLU A 84 21.66 -12.92 -22.23
CA GLU A 84 22.13 -12.87 -20.84
C GLU A 84 22.47 -11.43 -20.40
N GLN A 85 23.12 -10.65 -21.26
CA GLN A 85 23.45 -9.25 -21.00
C GLN A 85 22.20 -8.36 -20.88
N GLU A 86 21.19 -8.60 -21.72
CA GLU A 86 19.87 -7.94 -21.63
C GLU A 86 19.23 -8.17 -20.28
N LEU A 87 19.24 -9.43 -19.81
CA LEU A 87 18.66 -9.80 -18.52
C LEU A 87 19.45 -9.24 -17.35
N ASP A 88 20.78 -9.20 -17.43
CA ASP A 88 21.65 -8.59 -16.42
C ASP A 88 21.37 -7.08 -16.28
N LEU A 89 21.36 -6.36 -17.40
CA LEU A 89 21.13 -4.92 -17.43
C LEU A 89 19.72 -4.58 -16.90
N LEU A 90 18.71 -5.32 -17.36
CA LEU A 90 17.34 -5.16 -16.88
C LEU A 90 17.24 -5.46 -15.37
N THR A 91 17.88 -6.55 -14.92
CA THR A 91 17.92 -6.92 -13.49
C THR A 91 18.53 -5.81 -12.65
N MET A 92 19.61 -5.19 -13.12
CA MET A 92 20.28 -4.10 -12.42
C MET A 92 19.35 -2.89 -12.25
N ALA A 93 18.68 -2.44 -13.32
CA ALA A 93 17.72 -1.34 -13.27
C ALA A 93 16.53 -1.65 -12.33
N LEU A 94 16.06 -2.89 -12.34
CA LEU A 94 14.94 -3.32 -11.51
C LEU A 94 15.30 -3.52 -10.04
N SER A 95 16.54 -3.88 -9.72
CA SER A 95 16.99 -4.19 -8.36
C SER A 95 16.85 -3.01 -7.40
N GLU A 96 17.12 -1.78 -7.88
CA GLU A 96 16.94 -0.57 -7.08
C GLU A 96 15.47 -0.36 -6.71
N ARG A 97 14.56 -0.61 -7.67
CA ARG A 97 13.12 -0.52 -7.46
C ARG A 97 12.60 -1.63 -6.55
N VAL A 98 13.10 -2.87 -6.68
CA VAL A 98 12.76 -3.97 -5.77
C VAL A 98 13.12 -3.61 -4.33
N LYS A 99 14.30 -3.02 -4.09
CA LYS A 99 14.70 -2.62 -2.73
C LYS A 99 13.76 -1.55 -2.15
N GLY A 100 13.44 -0.52 -2.93
CA GLY A 100 12.49 0.52 -2.50
C GLY A 100 11.06 -0.01 -2.26
N GLN A 101 10.56 -0.85 -3.16
CA GLN A 101 9.21 -1.43 -3.07
C GLN A 101 9.11 -2.53 -2.00
N ALA A 102 10.16 -3.33 -1.79
CA ALA A 102 10.19 -4.32 -0.71
C ALA A 102 10.21 -3.64 0.66
N GLN A 103 10.88 -2.49 0.81
CA GLN A 103 10.79 -1.69 2.03
C GLN A 103 9.39 -1.09 2.22
N GLY A 104 8.80 -0.51 1.17
CA GLY A 104 7.41 -0.04 1.19
C GLY A 104 6.42 -1.15 1.56
N SER A 105 6.50 -2.31 0.90
CA SER A 105 5.66 -3.48 1.15
C SER A 105 5.81 -4.02 2.58
N LYS A 106 7.03 -4.14 3.12
CA LYS A 106 7.26 -4.52 4.53
C LYS A 106 6.64 -3.52 5.49
N ARG A 107 6.78 -2.23 5.21
CA ARG A 107 6.22 -1.12 6.01
C ARG A 107 4.69 -1.16 6.01
N SER A 108 4.07 -1.33 4.84
CA SER A 108 2.63 -1.49 4.68
C SER A 108 2.09 -2.76 5.35
N ALA A 109 2.80 -3.89 5.22
CA ALA A 109 2.43 -5.14 5.89
C ALA A 109 2.51 -5.02 7.41
N LEU A 110 3.52 -4.33 7.94
CA LEU A 110 3.64 -4.05 9.37
C LEU A 110 2.50 -3.14 9.84
N LEU A 111 2.20 -2.06 9.12
CA LEU A 111 1.09 -1.16 9.45
C LEU A 111 -0.25 -1.90 9.44
N LEU A 112 -0.48 -2.80 8.48
CA LEU A 112 -1.69 -3.63 8.43
C LEU A 112 -1.83 -4.50 9.69
N ARG A 113 -0.75 -5.17 10.12
CA ARG A 113 -0.74 -5.98 11.34
C ARG A 113 -0.96 -5.13 12.60
N ILE A 114 -0.40 -3.93 12.64
CA ILE A 114 -0.63 -2.98 13.74
C ILE A 114 -2.09 -2.56 13.79
N LYS A 115 -2.69 -2.22 12.64
CA LYS A 115 -4.11 -1.86 12.55
C LYS A 115 -5.03 -2.99 12.98
N ASP A 116 -4.74 -4.22 12.56
CA ASP A 116 -5.48 -5.42 12.97
C ASP A 116 -5.41 -5.65 14.49
N HIS A 117 -4.22 -5.50 15.07
CA HIS A 117 -4.05 -5.54 16.51
C HIS A 117 -4.86 -4.45 17.23
N ILE A 118 -4.86 -3.21 16.71
CA ILE A 118 -5.68 -2.13 17.27
C ILE A 118 -7.17 -2.48 17.21
N GLN A 119 -7.67 -2.94 16.05
CA GLN A 119 -9.08 -3.31 15.88
C GLN A 119 -9.50 -4.42 16.84
N SER A 120 -8.66 -5.43 17.04
CA SER A 120 -8.91 -6.55 17.94
C SER A 120 -8.87 -6.17 19.43
N ASN A 121 -8.32 -5.00 19.78
CA ASN A 121 -8.11 -4.58 21.17
C ASN A 121 -8.75 -3.20 21.48
N LEU A 122 -9.72 -2.75 20.68
CA LEU A 122 -10.34 -1.42 20.86
C LEU A 122 -11.00 -1.21 22.23
N THR A 123 -11.51 -2.29 22.82
CA THR A 123 -12.19 -2.30 24.12
C THR A 123 -11.23 -2.08 25.30
N ASP A 124 -9.93 -2.30 25.10
CA ASP A 124 -8.91 -2.08 26.12
C ASP A 124 -8.64 -0.58 26.27
N THR A 125 -9.00 -0.01 27.43
CA THR A 125 -8.79 1.41 27.75
C THR A 125 -7.31 1.76 27.90
N THR A 126 -6.45 0.78 28.16
CA THR A 126 -5.00 0.97 28.33
C THR A 126 -4.24 0.95 27.00
N LEU A 127 -4.89 0.58 25.89
CA LEU A 127 -4.29 0.55 24.56
C LEU A 127 -3.76 1.93 24.17
N ASN A 128 -2.43 2.05 24.11
CA ASN A 128 -1.73 3.29 23.84
C ASN A 128 -0.48 3.08 22.98
N LEU A 129 0.11 4.19 22.52
CA LEU A 129 1.24 4.18 21.61
C LEU A 129 2.45 3.39 22.17
N PRO A 130 2.91 3.60 23.43
CA PRO A 130 3.96 2.78 24.05
C PRO A 130 3.67 1.28 24.09
N CYS A 131 2.44 0.88 24.45
CA CYS A 131 2.05 -0.52 24.55
C CYS A 131 2.15 -1.23 23.20
N VAL A 132 1.58 -0.62 22.15
CA VAL A 132 1.63 -1.18 20.79
C VAL A 132 3.05 -1.17 20.24
N SER A 133 3.84 -0.11 20.48
CA SER A 133 5.23 -0.08 20.02
C SER A 133 6.07 -1.19 20.65
N ALA A 134 5.89 -1.45 21.95
CA ALA A 134 6.56 -2.55 22.65
C ALA A 134 6.14 -3.92 22.11
N ARG A 135 4.83 -4.12 21.85
CA ARG A 135 4.29 -5.37 21.28
C ARG A 135 4.90 -5.74 19.93
N PHE A 136 5.14 -4.74 19.09
CA PHE A 136 5.70 -4.94 17.74
C PHE A 136 7.22 -4.78 17.67
N GLY A 137 7.90 -4.50 18.79
CA GLY A 137 9.35 -4.35 18.84
C GLY A 137 9.88 -3.14 18.08
N ILE A 138 9.11 -2.05 18.02
CA ILE A 138 9.47 -0.82 17.30
C ILE A 138 9.42 0.40 18.21
N SER A 139 10.07 1.49 17.81
CA SER A 139 10.00 2.75 18.56
C SER A 139 8.64 3.45 18.36
N THR A 140 8.24 4.26 19.33
CA THR A 140 7.04 5.11 19.24
C THR A 140 7.11 6.11 18.09
N CYS A 141 8.30 6.66 17.83
CA CYS A 141 8.57 7.53 16.69
C CYS A 141 8.36 6.80 15.37
N TYR A 142 8.90 5.58 15.23
CA TYR A 142 8.69 4.78 14.02
C TYR A 142 7.23 4.41 13.85
N LEU A 143 6.54 3.99 14.91
CA LEU A 143 5.12 3.67 14.84
C LEU A 143 4.28 4.89 14.40
N ASN A 144 4.53 6.08 14.94
CA ASN A 144 3.86 7.29 14.46
C ASN A 144 4.21 7.62 13.00
N SER A 145 5.46 7.39 12.58
CA SER A 145 5.84 7.58 11.18
C SER A 145 5.00 6.71 10.25
N LEU A 146 4.69 5.45 10.64
CA LEU A 146 3.86 4.54 9.83
C LEU A 146 2.45 5.11 9.58
N PHE A 147 1.86 5.76 10.58
CA PHE A 147 0.56 6.43 10.44
C PHE A 147 0.65 7.77 9.69
N HIS A 148 1.79 8.45 9.74
CA HIS A 148 2.00 9.71 9.05
C HIS A 148 1.97 9.55 7.52
N ASP A 149 2.41 8.41 7.00
CA ASP A 149 2.31 8.07 5.57
C ASP A 149 0.85 7.98 5.09
N GLU A 150 -0.10 7.75 6.00
CA GLU A 150 -1.53 7.79 5.72
C GLU A 150 -2.19 9.10 6.20
N GLU A 151 -1.39 10.16 6.33
CA GLU A 151 -1.81 11.50 6.75
C GLU A 151 -2.53 11.53 8.10
N THR A 152 -2.26 10.55 8.98
CA THR A 152 -2.88 10.42 10.30
C THR A 152 -1.85 10.24 11.40
N SER A 153 -2.32 10.04 12.62
CA SER A 153 -1.49 9.63 13.75
C SER A 153 -2.13 8.43 14.44
N PHE A 154 -1.35 7.66 15.20
CA PHE A 154 -1.88 6.53 15.96
C PHE A 154 -3.09 6.93 16.81
N GLY A 155 -2.99 8.06 17.54
CA GLY A 155 -4.07 8.53 18.41
C GLY A 155 -5.32 8.92 17.64
N ARG A 156 -5.17 9.58 16.48
CA ARG A 156 -6.30 9.91 15.60
C ARG A 156 -6.95 8.65 15.02
N TYR A 157 -6.15 7.68 14.60
CA TYR A 157 -6.63 6.40 14.08
C TYR A 157 -7.39 5.60 15.14
N LEU A 158 -6.83 5.47 16.35
CA LEU A 158 -7.46 4.79 17.48
C LEU A 158 -8.79 5.46 17.86
N LEU A 159 -8.79 6.80 18.02
CA LEU A 159 -9.99 7.56 18.34
C LEU A 159 -11.07 7.39 17.25
N SER A 160 -10.70 7.52 15.99
CA SER A 160 -11.63 7.34 14.87
C SER A 160 -12.20 5.93 14.82
N SER A 161 -11.39 4.92 15.12
CA SER A 161 -11.83 3.51 15.15
C SER A 161 -12.85 3.28 16.28
N ARG A 162 -12.55 3.74 17.50
CA ARG A 162 -13.50 3.65 18.63
C ARG A 162 -14.81 4.37 18.34
N LEU A 163 -14.75 5.58 17.79
CA LEU A 163 -15.94 6.35 17.41
C LEU A 163 -16.77 5.64 16.34
N GLN A 164 -16.13 5.01 15.35
CA GLN A 164 -16.83 4.27 14.31
C GLN A 164 -17.61 3.08 14.86
N HIS A 165 -17.01 2.32 15.78
CA HIS A 165 -17.72 1.21 16.44
C HIS A 165 -18.85 1.69 17.35
N CYS A 166 -18.66 2.78 18.10
CA CYS A 166 -19.76 3.42 18.84
C CYS A 166 -20.89 3.84 17.90
N ALA A 167 -20.57 4.44 16.76
CA ALA A 167 -21.57 4.86 15.78
C ALA A 167 -22.31 3.67 15.18
N ASN A 168 -21.64 2.53 14.95
CA ASN A 168 -22.29 1.31 14.50
C ASN A 168 -23.25 0.75 15.57
N ASP A 169 -22.80 0.66 16.83
CA ASP A 169 -23.65 0.23 17.95
C ASP A 169 -24.86 1.14 18.17
N LEU A 170 -24.71 2.45 17.90
CA LEU A 170 -25.83 3.41 18.00
C LEU A 170 -26.85 3.25 16.87
N ARG A 171 -26.50 2.62 15.75
CA ARG A 171 -27.42 2.36 14.63
C ARG A 171 -28.13 1.02 14.77
N GLU A 172 -27.55 0.08 15.52
CA GLU A 172 -28.06 -1.28 15.69
C GLU A 172 -29.40 -1.28 16.45
N PRO A 173 -30.53 -1.69 15.82
CA PRO A 173 -31.83 -1.70 16.47
C PRO A 173 -31.88 -2.54 17.74
N LEU A 174 -31.12 -3.65 17.79
CA LEU A 174 -31.04 -4.52 18.98
C LEU A 174 -30.41 -3.82 20.19
N LEU A 175 -29.68 -2.72 19.98
CA LEU A 175 -29.00 -1.96 21.03
C LEU A 175 -29.73 -0.63 21.37
N VAL A 176 -30.93 -0.39 20.85
CA VAL A 176 -31.66 0.88 21.04
C VAL A 176 -31.87 1.25 22.52
N ASN A 177 -32.07 0.25 23.37
CA ASN A 177 -32.31 0.40 24.81
C ASN A 177 -31.02 0.53 25.63
N ARG A 178 -29.83 0.34 25.03
CA ARG A 178 -28.54 0.48 25.74
C ARG A 178 -28.22 1.93 26.02
N GLN A 179 -27.67 2.20 27.20
CA GLN A 179 -27.26 3.55 27.55
C GLN A 179 -26.07 3.98 26.67
N ILE A 180 -26.00 5.26 26.33
CA ILE A 180 -24.90 5.79 25.50
C ILE A 180 -23.56 5.66 26.23
N SER A 181 -23.55 5.82 27.55
CA SER A 181 -22.39 5.59 28.42
C SER A 181 -21.87 4.15 28.32
N GLU A 182 -22.77 3.16 28.34
CA GLU A 182 -22.40 1.74 28.19
C GLU A 182 -21.74 1.46 26.83
N ILE A 183 -22.27 2.05 25.75
CA ILE A 183 -21.68 1.93 24.41
C ILE A 183 -20.28 2.57 24.39
N ALA A 184 -20.12 3.75 24.98
CA ALA A 184 -18.83 4.41 25.05
C ALA A 184 -17.79 3.59 25.84
N TRP A 185 -18.18 3.08 27.02
CA TRP A 185 -17.30 2.25 27.85
C TRP A 185 -16.90 0.95 27.16
N ARG A 186 -17.84 0.29 26.48
CA ARG A 186 -17.58 -0.93 25.70
C ARG A 186 -16.44 -0.74 24.70
N TRP A 187 -16.38 0.40 24.03
CA TRP A 187 -15.36 0.70 23.02
C TRP A 187 -14.16 1.47 23.56
N GLY A 188 -13.88 1.35 24.85
CA GLY A 188 -12.62 1.79 25.44
C GLY A 188 -12.54 3.30 25.75
N PHE A 189 -13.67 4.00 25.81
CA PHE A 189 -13.69 5.34 26.42
C PHE A 189 -13.76 5.22 27.95
N SER A 190 -12.90 5.92 28.67
CA SER A 190 -12.96 6.01 30.14
C SER A 190 -13.77 7.21 30.65
N ASP A 191 -13.97 8.22 29.79
CA ASP A 191 -14.69 9.46 30.10
C ASP A 191 -15.81 9.71 29.07
N VAL A 192 -17.05 9.73 29.56
CA VAL A 192 -18.27 9.95 28.76
C VAL A 192 -18.40 11.40 28.29
N ALA A 193 -17.90 12.37 29.05
CA ALA A 193 -17.89 13.78 28.66
C ALA A 193 -16.92 14.00 27.50
N TYR A 194 -15.71 13.42 27.60
CA TYR A 194 -14.76 13.39 26.49
C TYR A 194 -15.37 12.73 25.25
N PHE A 195 -15.94 11.52 25.39
CA PHE A 195 -16.65 10.83 24.31
C PHE A 195 -17.69 11.71 23.62
N SER A 196 -18.58 12.35 24.40
CA SER A 196 -19.67 13.17 23.87
C SER A 196 -19.15 14.34 23.02
N ARG A 197 -18.07 14.99 23.48
CA ARG A 197 -17.41 16.08 22.76
C ARG A 197 -16.81 15.61 21.43
N VAL A 198 -16.00 14.54 21.46
CA VAL A 198 -15.32 14.06 20.24
C VAL A 198 -16.28 13.38 19.26
N PHE A 199 -17.36 12.75 19.74
CA PHE A 199 -18.41 12.18 18.89
C PHE A 199 -19.13 13.29 18.12
N ARG A 200 -19.58 14.35 18.81
CA ARG A 200 -20.22 15.50 18.16
C ARG A 200 -19.28 16.18 17.17
N GLN A 201 -18.01 16.32 17.52
CA GLN A 201 -17.01 16.89 16.61
C GLN A 201 -16.85 16.06 15.31
N ARG A 202 -16.94 14.72 15.41
CA ARG A 202 -16.78 13.81 14.26
C ARG A 202 -18.03 13.69 13.39
N TYR A 203 -19.22 13.60 14.01
CA TYR A 203 -20.47 13.29 13.32
C TYR A 203 -21.44 14.48 13.19
N GLY A 204 -21.07 15.66 13.72
CA GLY A 204 -21.90 16.87 13.70
C GLY A 204 -23.05 16.88 14.71
N LEU A 205 -23.50 15.70 15.17
CA LEU A 205 -24.62 15.52 16.08
C LEU A 205 -24.18 14.89 17.41
N PRO A 206 -24.84 15.23 18.54
CA PRO A 206 -24.72 14.46 19.77
C PRO A 206 -25.11 12.99 19.56
N ALA A 207 -24.45 12.06 20.24
CA ALA A 207 -24.70 10.62 20.12
C ALA A 207 -26.16 10.21 20.32
N ARG A 208 -26.90 10.92 21.18
CA ARG A 208 -28.32 10.69 21.43
C ARG A 208 -29.18 11.04 20.22
N GLU A 209 -28.94 12.20 19.62
CA GLU A 209 -29.65 12.65 18.42
C GLU A 209 -29.28 11.78 17.23
N TYR A 210 -28.00 11.44 17.11
CA TYR A 210 -27.50 10.54 16.08
C TYR A 210 -28.23 9.19 16.07
N ARG A 211 -28.50 8.59 17.25
CA ARG A 211 -29.31 7.37 17.36
C ARG A 211 -30.72 7.58 16.80
N ILE A 212 -31.41 8.65 17.21
CA ILE A 212 -32.79 8.93 16.78
C ILE A 212 -32.89 9.10 15.26
N VAL A 213 -31.92 9.78 14.65
CA VAL A 213 -31.93 10.04 13.21
C VAL A 213 -31.73 8.75 12.40
N VAL A 214 -30.87 7.84 12.86
CA VAL A 214 -30.56 6.61 12.11
C VAL A 214 -31.51 5.45 12.42
N SER A 215 -32.25 5.51 13.53
CA SER A 215 -33.30 4.54 13.84
C SER A 215 -34.65 4.83 13.15
N ARG A 216 -34.73 5.89 12.33
CA ARG A 216 -35.88 6.19 11.44
C ARG A 216 -35.64 5.60 10.05
#